data_AF-A0A5J5KZY7-F1
#
_entry.id   AF-A0A5J5KZY7-F1
#
_cell.length_a   1.000
_cell.length_b   1.000
_cell.length_c   1.000
_cell.angle_alpha   90.00
_cell.angle_beta   90.00
_cell.angle_gamma   90.00
#
_symmetry.space_group_name_H-M   'P 1'
#
loop_
_entity.id
_entity.type
_entity.pdbx_description
1 polymer ?
#
loop_
_entity_poly.entity_id
_entity_poly.type
_entity_poly.pdbx_seq_one_letter_code
_entity_poly.pdbx_strand_id
1 'polypeptide(L)'
;MARSDGESRVLLRAGSRTAWCARIRSYGPNGEPAAIPEQELHDSFGGVREVFRHGLIAALGTNETGQDVGSEDLAVSYLDMGLGDYALWFDIRDRRSRAARWLSPKVTWEAAVELLIGEASRDIVALLRATAMGVFSNAEGLMIRPVPGPDGMQSRVEISLPGQPAARLDSTLWDWSRSPQGLETVREMFAALRASEVAYVEVILYAGSPQEKTIRLDATPGVLNFIQGAEPGV
;
A
#
# COMPACT_ATOMS: atom_id res chain seq x y z
N MET A 1 -3.47 -14.56 27.01
CA MET A 1 -4.89 -14.15 26.90
C MET A 1 -5.10 -13.59 25.50
N ALA A 2 -5.87 -14.28 24.66
CA ALA A 2 -6.18 -13.81 23.31
C ALA A 2 -7.16 -12.64 23.41
N ARG A 3 -6.71 -11.41 23.11
CA ARG A 3 -7.64 -10.32 22.81
C ARG A 3 -8.40 -10.74 21.56
N SER A 4 -9.72 -10.81 21.67
CA SER A 4 -10.57 -11.37 20.63
C SER A 4 -10.44 -10.55 19.34
N ASP A 5 -10.46 -11.21 18.18
CA ASP A 5 -10.46 -10.58 16.84
C ASP A 5 -11.55 -9.51 16.67
N GLY A 6 -12.57 -9.49 17.55
CA GLY A 6 -13.59 -8.45 17.63
C GLY A 6 -13.07 -7.08 18.11
N GLU A 7 -12.12 -7.02 19.04
CA GLU A 7 -11.55 -5.73 19.51
C GLU A 7 -10.62 -5.10 18.47
N SER A 8 -9.86 -5.94 17.75
CA SER A 8 -9.05 -5.55 16.60
C SER A 8 -9.89 -4.92 15.47
N ARG A 9 -11.09 -5.46 15.23
CA ARG A 9 -12.06 -4.93 14.26
C ARG A 9 -12.62 -3.57 14.66
N VAL A 10 -12.77 -3.31 15.96
CA VAL A 10 -13.28 -2.03 16.49
C VAL A 10 -12.18 -0.96 16.42
N LEU A 11 -10.92 -1.31 16.69
CA LEU A 11 -9.79 -0.38 16.64
C LEU A 11 -9.43 0.06 15.21
N LEU A 12 -9.48 -0.84 14.22
CA LEU A 12 -9.30 -0.48 12.81
C LEU A 12 -10.39 0.48 12.28
N ARG A 13 -11.59 0.47 12.87
CA ARG A 13 -12.70 1.37 12.51
C ARG A 13 -12.79 2.63 13.38
N ALA A 14 -12.00 2.74 14.44
CA ALA A 14 -12.19 3.76 15.47
C ALA A 14 -11.76 5.20 15.06
N GLY A 15 -11.10 5.38 13.90
CA GLY A 15 -10.63 6.70 13.45
C GLY A 15 -11.51 7.38 12.40
N SER A 16 -11.93 6.67 11.36
CA SER A 16 -12.64 7.24 10.22
C SER A 16 -13.34 6.15 9.41
N ARG A 17 -14.62 6.34 9.06
CA ARG A 17 -15.40 5.39 8.25
C ARG A 17 -14.84 5.22 6.83
N THR A 18 -14.01 6.16 6.40
CA THR A 18 -13.45 6.21 5.05
C THR A 18 -11.99 5.79 5.01
N ALA A 19 -11.34 5.52 6.15
CA ALA A 19 -9.91 5.20 6.18
C ALA A 19 -9.61 3.84 5.53
N TRP A 20 -8.57 3.80 4.70
CA TRP A 20 -8.00 2.50 4.29
C TRP A 20 -7.21 1.90 5.43
N CYS A 21 -7.35 0.59 5.57
CA CYS A 21 -6.79 -0.18 6.66
C CYS A 21 -6.04 -1.38 6.11
N ALA A 22 -4.82 -1.59 6.60
CA ALA A 22 -4.05 -2.80 6.38
C ALA A 22 -3.51 -3.31 7.72
N ARG A 23 -3.33 -4.61 7.82
CA ARG A 23 -2.64 -5.25 8.95
C ARG A 23 -1.37 -5.89 8.43
N ILE A 24 -0.24 -5.56 9.01
CA ILE A 24 1.06 -6.14 8.68
C ILE A 24 1.43 -7.09 9.82
N ARG A 25 1.69 -8.34 9.45
CA ARG A 25 2.23 -9.34 10.38
C ARG A 25 3.61 -9.79 9.93
N SER A 26 4.57 -9.84 10.83
CA SER A 26 5.93 -10.31 10.58
C SER A 26 6.20 -11.61 11.29
N TYR A 27 6.89 -12.52 10.60
CA TYR A 27 7.19 -13.84 11.10
C TYR A 27 8.64 -14.21 10.88
N GLY A 28 9.19 -14.98 11.82
CA GLY A 28 10.53 -15.55 11.75
C GLY A 28 10.60 -16.84 10.94
N PRO A 29 11.80 -17.45 10.84
CA PRO A 29 12.06 -18.61 9.99
C PRO A 29 11.20 -19.84 10.33
N ASN A 30 10.73 -19.97 11.56
CA ASN A 30 9.92 -21.10 12.02
C ASN A 30 8.42 -20.78 12.07
N GLY A 31 8.00 -19.63 11.55
CA GLY A 31 6.60 -19.18 11.53
C GLY A 31 6.11 -18.54 12.84
N GLU A 32 7.01 -18.24 13.77
CA GLU A 32 6.75 -17.48 14.98
C GLU A 32 6.61 -15.98 14.67
N PRO A 33 5.76 -15.22 15.38
CA PRO A 33 5.74 -13.76 15.23
C PRO A 33 7.10 -13.16 15.57
N ALA A 34 7.61 -12.28 14.70
CA ALA A 34 8.91 -11.63 14.86
C ALA A 34 8.74 -10.12 15.01
N ALA A 35 9.49 -9.50 15.92
CA ALA A 35 9.49 -8.04 16.04
C ALA A 35 10.15 -7.40 14.81
N ILE A 36 9.61 -6.26 14.38
CA ILE A 36 10.31 -5.38 13.44
C ILE A 36 10.95 -4.26 14.29
N PRO A 37 12.27 -4.03 14.17
CA PRO A 37 12.90 -2.92 14.89
C PRO A 37 12.37 -1.56 14.42
N GLU A 38 12.43 -0.56 15.29
CA GLU A 38 11.75 0.72 15.11
C GLU A 38 12.17 1.45 13.82
N GLN A 39 13.44 1.36 13.43
CA GLN A 39 13.94 2.02 12.23
C GLN A 39 13.34 1.41 10.95
N GLU A 40 13.39 0.08 10.81
CA GLU A 40 12.82 -0.63 9.67
C GLU A 40 11.30 -0.44 9.59
N LEU A 41 10.65 -0.35 10.74
CA LEU A 41 9.23 -0.05 10.83
C LEU A 41 8.93 1.38 10.35
N HIS A 42 9.73 2.36 10.79
CA HIS A 42 9.62 3.76 10.38
C HIS A 42 9.80 3.93 8.87
N ASP A 43 10.85 3.30 8.32
CA ASP A 43 11.15 3.33 6.89
C ASP A 43 10.02 2.66 6.08
N SER A 44 9.53 1.49 6.54
CA SER A 44 8.41 0.79 5.90
C SER A 44 7.16 1.66 5.86
N PHE A 45 6.79 2.28 6.96
CA PHE A 45 5.60 3.13 7.01
C PHE A 45 5.78 4.43 6.23
N GLY A 46 7.00 4.99 6.19
CA GLY A 46 7.36 6.12 5.34
C GLY A 46 7.16 5.79 3.86
N GLY A 47 7.69 4.66 3.41
CA GLY A 47 7.55 4.19 2.04
C GLY A 47 6.09 3.90 1.65
N VAL A 48 5.33 3.16 2.49
CA VAL A 48 3.90 2.92 2.22
C VAL A 48 3.14 4.25 2.15
N ARG A 49 3.42 5.19 3.04
CA ARG A 49 2.81 6.53 3.04
C ARG A 49 3.03 7.25 1.71
N GLU A 50 4.26 7.30 1.23
CA GLU A 50 4.58 8.08 0.05
C GLU A 50 4.08 7.40 -1.23
N VAL A 51 4.15 6.07 -1.34
CA VAL A 51 3.48 5.33 -2.43
C VAL A 51 1.98 5.62 -2.45
N PHE A 52 1.32 5.56 -1.29
CA PHE A 52 -0.11 5.82 -1.19
C PHE A 52 -0.44 7.27 -1.58
N ARG A 53 0.39 8.24 -1.18
CA ARG A 53 0.25 9.64 -1.59
C ARG A 53 0.30 9.79 -3.11
N HIS A 54 1.23 9.12 -3.78
CA HIS A 54 1.32 9.14 -5.24
C HIS A 54 0.13 8.46 -5.91
N GLY A 55 -0.35 7.33 -5.37
CA GLY A 55 -1.60 6.70 -5.82
C GLY A 55 -2.81 7.62 -5.66
N LEU A 56 -2.87 8.38 -4.55
CA LEU A 56 -3.92 9.36 -4.32
C LEU A 56 -3.86 10.51 -5.33
N ILE A 57 -2.66 11.03 -5.65
CA ILE A 57 -2.47 12.08 -6.66
C ILE A 57 -2.96 11.59 -8.04
N ALA A 58 -2.65 10.35 -8.42
CA ALA A 58 -3.14 9.75 -9.65
C ALA A 58 -4.68 9.63 -9.65
N ALA A 59 -5.26 9.17 -8.54
CA ALA A 59 -6.72 9.10 -8.37
C ALA A 59 -7.41 10.48 -8.42
N LEU A 60 -6.75 11.52 -7.91
CA LEU A 60 -7.24 12.91 -7.96
C LEU A 60 -7.22 13.47 -9.40
N GLY A 61 -6.17 13.15 -10.16
CA GLY A 61 -6.05 13.57 -11.56
C GLY A 61 -7.11 12.95 -12.48
N THR A 62 -7.73 11.84 -12.07
CA THR A 62 -8.75 11.13 -12.87
C THR A 62 -10.20 11.38 -12.42
N ASN A 63 -10.43 11.90 -11.21
CA ASN A 63 -11.76 12.11 -10.66
C ASN A 63 -12.11 13.60 -10.52
N GLU A 64 -13.12 14.07 -11.24
CA GLU A 64 -13.62 15.46 -11.14
C GLU A 64 -14.10 15.82 -9.72
N THR A 65 -14.68 14.86 -9.00
CA THR A 65 -15.11 15.03 -7.59
C THR A 65 -13.95 15.07 -6.60
N GLY A 66 -12.74 14.70 -7.03
CA GLY A 66 -11.54 14.66 -6.21
C GLY A 66 -10.90 16.02 -6.00
N GLN A 67 -11.23 17.04 -6.80
CA GLN A 67 -10.62 18.38 -6.68
C GLN A 67 -10.84 19.04 -5.30
N ASP A 68 -11.89 18.61 -4.59
CA ASP A 68 -12.17 18.95 -3.20
C ASP A 68 -11.37 18.08 -2.21
N VAL A 69 -10.27 17.43 -2.58
CA VAL A 69 -9.45 16.63 -1.66
C VAL A 69 -7.97 16.86 -1.99
N GLY A 70 -7.24 17.53 -1.09
CA GLY A 70 -5.82 17.81 -1.29
C GLY A 70 -4.95 16.56 -1.02
N SER A 71 -3.94 16.31 -1.85
CA SER A 71 -3.05 15.14 -1.66
C SER A 71 -2.09 15.28 -0.48
N GLU A 72 -1.83 16.50 0.00
CA GLU A 72 -1.01 16.76 1.18
C GLU A 72 -1.75 16.50 2.50
N ASP A 73 -3.01 16.07 2.43
CA ASP A 73 -3.88 15.84 3.59
C ASP A 73 -3.90 14.41 4.09
N LEU A 74 -3.07 13.55 3.51
CA LEU A 74 -2.92 12.17 3.94
C LEU A 74 -2.30 12.10 5.34
N ALA A 75 -3.10 11.65 6.30
CA ALA A 75 -2.66 11.23 7.62
C ALA A 75 -2.45 9.71 7.61
N VAL A 76 -1.22 9.29 7.88
CA VAL A 76 -0.88 7.89 8.09
C VAL A 76 -0.56 7.71 9.55
N SER A 77 -1.08 6.66 10.16
CA SER A 77 -0.72 6.27 11.51
C SER A 77 -0.87 4.77 11.66
N TYR A 78 -0.28 4.23 12.72
CA TYR A 78 -0.28 2.81 12.99
C TYR A 78 -0.50 2.52 14.47
N LEU A 79 -0.94 1.31 14.76
CA LEU A 79 -1.22 0.79 16.09
C LEU A 79 -0.50 -0.55 16.21
N ASP A 80 0.43 -0.62 17.15
CA ASP A 80 1.03 -1.87 17.59
C ASP A 80 -0.03 -2.72 18.30
N MET A 81 -0.30 -3.89 17.74
CA MET A 81 -1.29 -4.85 18.25
C MET A 81 -0.64 -5.96 19.07
N GLY A 82 0.69 -5.99 19.16
CA GLY A 82 1.50 -7.02 19.78
C GLY A 82 2.72 -7.36 18.93
N LEU A 83 3.50 -8.34 19.41
CA LEU A 83 4.73 -8.78 18.77
C LEU A 83 4.52 -9.13 17.29
N GLY A 84 5.12 -8.32 16.41
CA GLY A 84 5.06 -8.54 14.97
C GLY A 84 3.69 -8.33 14.34
N ASP A 85 2.78 -7.58 14.96
CA ASP A 85 1.43 -7.34 14.44
C ASP A 85 1.07 -5.86 14.52
N TYR A 86 0.94 -5.22 13.36
CA TYR A 86 0.76 -3.78 13.22
C TYR A 86 -0.46 -3.48 12.37
N ALA A 87 -1.37 -2.67 12.89
CA ALA A 87 -2.47 -2.09 12.11
C ALA A 87 -2.02 -0.73 11.54
N LEU A 88 -2.18 -0.52 10.24
CA LEU A 88 -1.97 0.75 9.57
C LEU A 88 -3.30 1.34 9.13
N TRP A 89 -3.47 2.65 9.29
CA TRP A 89 -4.60 3.38 8.74
C TRP A 89 -4.14 4.64 7.99
N PHE A 90 -4.87 4.89 6.90
CA PHE A 90 -4.68 5.99 5.98
C PHE A 90 -5.98 6.77 5.94
N ASP A 91 -5.93 8.01 6.40
CA ASP A 91 -7.08 8.89 6.44
C ASP A 91 -6.76 10.22 5.77
N ILE A 92 -7.78 10.89 5.25
CA ILE A 92 -7.64 12.21 4.64
C ILE A 92 -8.23 13.23 5.60
N ARG A 93 -7.41 14.21 6.02
CA ARG A 93 -7.84 15.22 6.99
C ARG A 93 -9.00 16.05 6.44
N ASP A 94 -10.10 16.09 7.18
CA ASP A 94 -11.24 16.97 6.87
C ASP A 94 -10.89 18.45 7.13
N ARG A 95 -10.55 19.19 6.07
CA ARG A 95 -10.23 20.63 6.14
C ARG A 95 -11.45 21.55 6.09
N ARG A 96 -12.67 21.03 5.97
CA ARG A 96 -13.89 21.87 5.82
C ARG A 96 -14.16 22.73 7.05
N SER A 97 -13.69 22.31 8.22
CA SER A 97 -13.73 23.12 9.46
C SER A 97 -12.78 24.32 9.45
N ARG A 98 -11.71 24.31 8.62
CA ARG A 98 -10.66 25.35 8.61
C ARG A 98 -10.82 26.39 7.50
N ALA A 99 -11.56 26.08 6.44
CA ALA A 99 -11.79 26.98 5.33
C ALA A 99 -13.29 27.19 5.11
N ALA A 100 -13.80 28.38 5.46
CA ALA A 100 -15.20 28.80 5.27
C ALA A 100 -15.70 28.76 3.80
N ARG A 101 -14.82 28.43 2.84
CA ARG A 101 -15.11 28.38 1.40
C ARG A 101 -15.59 27.02 0.90
N TRP A 102 -15.49 25.96 1.71
CA TRP A 102 -15.87 24.62 1.28
C TRP A 102 -17.36 24.39 1.53
N LEU A 103 -18.16 24.58 0.48
CA LEU A 103 -19.62 24.40 0.49
C LEU A 103 -20.04 22.93 0.39
N SER A 104 -19.08 22.01 0.20
CA SER A 104 -19.35 20.59 -0.06
C SER A 104 -19.94 19.90 1.19
N PRO A 105 -21.17 19.35 1.11
CA PRO A 105 -21.80 18.64 2.22
C PRO A 105 -20.93 17.49 2.74
N LYS A 106 -21.05 17.15 4.03
CA LYS A 106 -20.29 16.05 4.66
C LYS A 106 -20.41 14.73 3.94
N VAL A 107 -21.62 14.38 3.52
CA VAL A 107 -21.87 13.14 2.79
C VAL A 107 -21.13 13.12 1.45
N THR A 108 -21.10 14.25 0.72
CA THR A 108 -20.39 14.37 -0.56
C THR A 108 -18.88 14.25 -0.38
N TRP A 109 -18.32 14.90 0.65
CA TRP A 109 -16.91 14.79 0.98
C TRP A 109 -16.51 13.37 1.39
N GLU A 110 -17.30 12.73 2.27
CA GLU A 110 -17.05 11.34 2.70
C GLU A 110 -17.06 10.37 1.52
N ALA A 111 -18.02 10.52 0.59
CA ALA A 111 -18.08 9.71 -0.62
C ALA A 111 -16.89 9.93 -1.57
N ALA A 112 -16.43 11.19 -1.72
CA ALA A 112 -15.26 11.51 -2.53
C ALA A 112 -13.98 10.92 -1.91
N VAL A 113 -13.82 11.03 -0.59
CA VAL A 113 -12.70 10.45 0.15
C VAL A 113 -12.71 8.92 0.03
N GLU A 114 -13.87 8.27 0.21
CA GLU A 114 -14.01 6.82 0.06
C GLU A 114 -13.60 6.36 -1.34
N LEU A 115 -14.04 7.07 -2.39
CA LEU A 115 -13.66 6.76 -3.77
C LEU A 115 -12.15 6.89 -4.00
N LEU A 116 -11.55 7.99 -3.56
CA LEU A 116 -10.12 8.27 -3.75
C LEU A 116 -9.25 7.27 -2.99
N ILE A 117 -9.58 7.02 -1.73
CA ILE A 117 -8.92 6.01 -0.92
C ILE A 117 -9.07 4.65 -1.60
N GLY A 118 -10.26 4.30 -2.11
CA GLY A 118 -10.51 3.05 -2.82
C GLY A 118 -9.71 2.87 -4.12
N GLU A 119 -9.49 3.94 -4.90
CA GLU A 119 -8.60 3.92 -6.08
C GLU A 119 -7.13 3.80 -5.67
N ALA A 120 -6.64 4.65 -4.76
CA ALA A 120 -5.27 4.60 -4.27
C ALA A 120 -4.92 3.24 -3.65
N SER A 121 -5.87 2.65 -2.93
CA SER A 121 -5.78 1.29 -2.37
C SER A 121 -5.62 0.22 -3.45
N ARG A 122 -6.33 0.34 -4.57
CA ARG A 122 -6.18 -0.62 -5.68
C ARG A 122 -4.82 -0.49 -6.33
N ASP A 123 -4.33 0.73 -6.51
CA ASP A 123 -3.04 0.99 -7.13
C ASP A 123 -1.86 0.55 -6.25
N ILE A 124 -1.88 0.81 -4.93
CA ILE A 124 -0.83 0.30 -4.03
C ILE A 124 -0.83 -1.23 -3.97
N VAL A 125 -2.00 -1.87 -3.97
CA VAL A 125 -2.11 -3.34 -4.00
C VAL A 125 -1.60 -3.89 -5.32
N ALA A 126 -1.90 -3.23 -6.43
CA ALA A 126 -1.37 -3.62 -7.73
C ALA A 126 0.15 -3.44 -7.81
N LEU A 127 0.69 -2.34 -7.25
CA LEU A 127 2.14 -2.12 -7.16
C LEU A 127 2.81 -3.18 -6.29
N LEU A 128 2.29 -3.47 -5.10
CA LEU A 128 2.79 -4.54 -4.22
C LEU A 128 2.84 -5.88 -4.95
N ARG A 129 1.77 -6.23 -5.67
CA ARG A 129 1.71 -7.48 -6.46
C ARG A 129 2.66 -7.47 -7.64
N ALA A 130 2.79 -6.34 -8.33
CA ALA A 130 3.72 -6.17 -9.44
C ALA A 130 5.17 -6.32 -8.99
N THR A 131 5.54 -5.67 -7.88
CA THR A 131 6.87 -5.81 -7.27
C THR A 131 7.07 -7.23 -6.77
N ALA A 132 6.05 -7.85 -6.13
CA ALA A 132 6.04 -9.27 -5.79
C ALA A 132 6.37 -10.17 -6.98
N MET A 133 5.68 -9.98 -8.11
CA MET A 133 5.91 -10.75 -9.33
C MET A 133 7.30 -10.48 -9.91
N GLY A 134 7.74 -9.22 -10.00
CA GLY A 134 9.00 -8.87 -10.66
C GLY A 134 10.26 -9.21 -9.86
N VAL A 135 10.21 -9.06 -8.53
CA VAL A 135 11.37 -9.20 -7.64
C VAL A 135 11.36 -10.55 -6.91
N PHE A 136 10.19 -11.08 -6.58
CA PHE A 136 10.05 -12.23 -5.67
C PHE A 136 9.74 -13.54 -6.40
N SER A 137 9.29 -13.48 -7.66
CA SER A 137 9.16 -14.68 -8.51
C SER A 137 10.32 -14.73 -9.51
N ASN A 138 10.90 -15.91 -9.73
CA ASN A 138 11.80 -16.13 -10.87
C ASN A 138 11.03 -15.72 -12.13
N ALA A 139 11.36 -14.58 -12.73
CA ALA A 139 10.54 -13.81 -13.66
C ALA A 139 10.20 -14.49 -15.01
N GLU A 140 10.24 -15.83 -15.10
CA GLU A 140 9.80 -16.60 -16.25
C GLU A 140 8.31 -16.33 -16.53
N GLY A 141 8.05 -15.71 -17.68
CA GLY A 141 6.70 -15.40 -18.13
C GLY A 141 6.10 -14.11 -17.56
N LEU A 142 6.88 -13.26 -16.88
CA LEU A 142 6.42 -11.93 -16.49
C LEU A 142 6.12 -11.10 -17.75
N MET A 143 4.87 -10.68 -17.91
CA MET A 143 4.45 -9.80 -19.00
C MET A 143 4.00 -8.45 -18.45
N ILE A 144 4.53 -7.38 -19.04
CA ILE A 144 4.18 -5.99 -18.74
C ILE A 144 3.58 -5.40 -20.02
N ARG A 145 2.33 -4.95 -19.97
CA ARG A 145 1.66 -4.36 -21.13
C ARG A 145 0.94 -3.06 -20.77
N PRO A 146 1.02 -2.02 -21.61
CA PRO A 146 0.15 -0.86 -21.47
C PRO A 146 -1.30 -1.25 -21.74
N VAL A 147 -2.23 -0.63 -21.03
CA VAL A 147 -3.67 -0.77 -21.23
C VAL A 147 -4.24 0.60 -21.59
N PRO A 148 -4.79 0.78 -22.81
CA PRO A 148 -5.39 2.03 -23.21
C PRO A 148 -6.66 2.31 -22.37
N GLY A 149 -6.84 3.57 -21.97
CA GLY A 149 -8.06 4.04 -21.34
C GLY A 149 -9.19 4.26 -22.37
N PRO A 150 -10.40 4.65 -21.89
CA PRO A 150 -11.57 4.90 -22.74
C PRO A 150 -11.29 5.86 -23.90
N ASP A 151 -10.42 6.85 -23.69
CA ASP A 151 -10.06 7.89 -24.67
C ASP A 151 -8.77 7.60 -25.46
N GLY A 152 -8.22 6.38 -25.36
CA GLY A 152 -7.02 5.98 -26.11
C GLY A 152 -5.67 6.45 -25.53
N MET A 153 -5.66 7.27 -24.47
CA MET A 153 -4.43 7.54 -23.71
C MET A 153 -4.04 6.33 -22.84
N GLN A 154 -2.74 6.08 -22.68
CA GLN A 154 -2.23 5.03 -21.78
C GLN A 154 -2.56 5.39 -20.32
N SER A 155 -3.67 4.87 -19.82
CA SER A 155 -4.15 5.16 -18.45
C SER A 155 -3.64 4.15 -17.43
N ARG A 156 -3.32 2.92 -17.85
CA ARG A 156 -2.95 1.85 -16.92
C ARG A 156 -1.83 0.99 -17.49
N VAL A 157 -1.09 0.33 -16.60
CA VAL A 157 -0.15 -0.74 -16.90
C VAL A 157 -0.69 -2.03 -16.30
N GLU A 158 -0.67 -3.11 -17.07
CA GLU A 158 -0.99 -4.45 -16.58
C GLU A 158 0.28 -5.30 -16.49
N ILE A 159 0.45 -5.93 -15.33
CA ILE A 159 1.56 -6.82 -15.01
C ILE A 159 0.96 -8.18 -14.71
N SER A 160 1.46 -9.20 -15.37
CA SER A 160 0.88 -10.54 -15.32
C SER A 160 1.96 -11.61 -15.29
N LEU A 161 1.64 -12.68 -14.57
CA LEU A 161 2.43 -13.90 -14.48
C LEU A 161 1.47 -15.08 -14.71
N PRO A 162 1.87 -16.14 -15.44
CA PRO A 162 1.02 -17.30 -15.66
C PRO A 162 0.46 -17.87 -14.35
N GLY A 163 -0.85 -18.14 -14.31
CA GLY A 163 -1.53 -18.69 -13.14
C GLY A 163 -1.82 -17.68 -12.02
N GLN A 164 -1.40 -16.42 -12.15
CA GLN A 164 -1.72 -15.35 -11.19
C GLN A 164 -2.71 -14.35 -11.79
N PRO A 165 -3.63 -13.75 -11.00
CA PRO A 165 -4.45 -12.67 -11.50
C PRO A 165 -3.56 -11.50 -11.94
N ALA A 166 -3.92 -10.76 -12.97
CA ALA A 166 -3.13 -9.60 -13.35
C ALA A 166 -3.16 -8.50 -12.27
N ALA A 167 -2.07 -7.76 -12.12
CA ALA A 167 -2.00 -6.51 -11.39
C ALA A 167 -2.17 -5.36 -12.38
N ARG A 168 -3.09 -4.43 -12.09
CA ARG A 168 -3.35 -3.27 -12.94
C ARG A 168 -3.18 -2.02 -12.09
N LEU A 169 -2.25 -1.15 -12.48
CA LEU A 169 -1.99 0.11 -11.80
C LEU A 169 -1.97 1.27 -12.77
N ASP A 170 -2.16 2.49 -12.25
CA ASP A 170 -2.00 3.73 -13.01
C ASP A 170 -0.61 3.84 -13.67
N SER A 171 -0.57 4.31 -14.92
CA SER A 171 0.68 4.46 -15.68
C SER A 171 1.62 5.51 -15.09
N THR A 172 1.09 6.60 -14.53
CA THR A 172 1.88 7.64 -13.86
C THR A 172 2.53 7.10 -12.59
N LEU A 173 1.78 6.31 -11.81
CA LEU A 173 2.34 5.64 -10.63
C LEU A 173 3.42 4.64 -11.03
N TRP A 174 3.19 3.86 -12.09
CA TRP A 174 4.19 2.93 -12.62
C TRP A 174 5.49 3.65 -13.03
N ASP A 175 5.39 4.71 -13.83
CA ASP A 175 6.56 5.45 -14.29
C ASP A 175 7.31 6.12 -13.13
N TRP A 176 6.57 6.73 -12.19
CA TRP A 176 7.17 7.30 -10.98
C TRP A 176 7.89 6.24 -10.15
N SER A 177 7.28 5.06 -9.95
CA SER A 177 7.87 3.97 -9.15
C SER A 177 9.20 3.45 -9.70
N ARG A 178 9.51 3.76 -10.96
CA ARG A 178 10.76 3.41 -11.63
C ARG A 178 11.78 4.56 -11.69
N SER A 179 11.40 5.75 -11.26
CA SER A 179 12.35 6.86 -11.05
C SER A 179 13.28 6.56 -9.87
N PRO A 180 14.44 7.22 -9.74
CA PRO A 180 15.33 7.00 -8.60
C PRO A 180 14.65 7.19 -7.24
N GLN A 181 13.83 8.25 -7.10
CA GLN A 181 13.09 8.52 -5.87
C GLN A 181 11.99 7.48 -5.63
N GLY A 182 11.24 7.12 -6.68
CA GLY A 182 10.16 6.13 -6.56
C GLY A 182 10.70 4.74 -6.23
N LEU A 183 11.82 4.33 -6.84
CA LEU A 183 12.49 3.07 -6.52
C LEU A 183 12.92 3.02 -5.07
N GLU A 184 13.53 4.09 -4.55
CA GLU A 184 13.92 4.16 -3.14
C GLU A 184 12.70 4.08 -2.22
N THR A 185 11.63 4.80 -2.55
CA THR A 185 10.37 4.76 -1.79
C THR A 185 9.74 3.35 -1.80
N VAL A 186 9.80 2.66 -2.94
CA VAL A 186 9.31 1.27 -3.07
C VAL A 186 10.18 0.31 -2.25
N ARG A 187 11.50 0.52 -2.17
CA ARG A 187 12.37 -0.27 -1.29
C ARG A 187 12.05 -0.02 0.17
N GLU A 188 11.92 1.25 0.56
CA GLU A 188 11.52 1.67 1.89
C GLU A 188 10.21 0.99 2.30
N MET A 189 9.21 0.92 1.42
CA MET A 189 7.94 0.22 1.68
C MET A 189 8.13 -1.22 2.21
N PHE A 190 9.19 -1.90 1.78
CA PHE A 190 9.52 -3.27 2.18
C PHE A 190 10.62 -3.36 3.27
N ALA A 191 11.04 -2.24 3.85
CA ALA A 191 12.12 -2.15 4.83
C ALA A 191 11.99 -3.11 6.02
N ALA A 192 10.76 -3.46 6.42
CA ALA A 192 10.48 -4.44 7.46
C ALA A 192 11.15 -5.81 7.20
N LEU A 193 11.34 -6.21 5.94
CA LEU A 193 12.02 -7.45 5.56
C LEU A 193 13.55 -7.37 5.76
N ARG A 194 14.13 -6.20 6.01
CA ARG A 194 15.57 -6.08 6.35
C ARG A 194 15.89 -6.56 7.76
N ALA A 195 14.89 -6.63 8.63
CA ALA A 195 15.08 -7.10 9.99
C ALA A 195 15.56 -8.56 9.98
N SER A 196 16.70 -8.84 10.59
CA SER A 196 17.35 -10.17 10.52
C SER A 196 16.51 -11.31 11.11
N GLU A 197 15.55 -10.99 11.97
CA GLU A 197 14.64 -11.95 12.59
C GLU A 197 13.38 -12.21 11.75
N VAL A 198 13.16 -11.44 10.68
CA VAL A 198 11.96 -11.54 9.83
C VAL A 198 12.27 -12.38 8.59
N ALA A 199 11.60 -13.53 8.47
CA ALA A 199 11.66 -14.39 7.29
C ALA A 199 10.60 -14.03 6.24
N TYR A 200 9.43 -13.54 6.68
CA TYR A 200 8.39 -13.05 5.77
C TYR A 200 7.45 -12.08 6.49
N VAL A 201 6.76 -11.26 5.70
CA VAL A 201 5.64 -10.44 6.15
C VAL A 201 4.35 -10.80 5.41
N GLU A 202 3.24 -10.75 6.12
CA GLU A 202 1.89 -10.84 5.58
C GLU A 202 1.25 -9.46 5.64
N VAL A 203 0.86 -8.93 4.48
CA VAL A 203 0.04 -7.73 4.36
C VAL A 203 -1.41 -8.17 4.15
N ILE A 204 -2.22 -8.00 5.19
CA ILE A 204 -3.64 -8.35 5.20
C ILE A 204 -4.45 -7.08 4.92
N LEU A 205 -5.02 -7.02 3.73
CA LEU A 205 -5.84 -5.94 3.24
C LEU A 205 -7.30 -6.19 3.63
N TYR A 206 -8.02 -5.15 4.04
CA TYR A 206 -9.43 -5.25 4.44
C TYR A 206 -9.67 -6.33 5.52
N ALA A 207 -8.74 -6.41 6.48
CA ALA A 207 -8.75 -7.43 7.53
C ALA A 207 -10.12 -7.54 8.22
N GLY A 208 -10.64 -8.75 8.32
CA GLY A 208 -11.92 -9.08 8.92
C GLY A 208 -13.13 -8.86 8.01
N SER A 209 -12.96 -8.53 6.72
CA SER A 209 -14.05 -8.39 5.73
C SER A 209 -14.13 -9.57 4.76
N PRO A 210 -15.26 -9.77 4.04
CA PRO A 210 -15.36 -10.79 2.97
C PRO A 210 -14.41 -10.57 1.79
N GLN A 211 -13.81 -9.37 1.69
CA GLN A 211 -12.85 -8.98 0.66
C GLN A 211 -11.41 -9.05 1.17
N GLU A 212 -11.19 -9.67 2.34
CA GLU A 212 -9.87 -9.84 2.92
C GLU A 212 -8.93 -10.49 1.91
N LYS A 213 -7.75 -9.88 1.75
CA LYS A 213 -6.70 -10.37 0.86
C LYS A 213 -5.40 -10.35 1.61
N THR A 214 -4.73 -11.50 1.65
CA THR A 214 -3.39 -11.62 2.23
C THR A 214 -2.36 -11.67 1.12
N ILE A 215 -1.40 -10.77 1.18
CA ILE A 215 -0.21 -10.76 0.33
C ILE A 215 0.97 -11.14 1.21
N ARG A 216 1.62 -12.26 0.90
CA ARG A 216 2.84 -12.70 1.57
C ARG A 216 4.06 -12.23 0.80
N LEU A 217 5.05 -11.74 1.52
CA LEU A 217 6.33 -11.28 0.99
C LEU A 217 7.46 -11.96 1.77
N ASP A 218 8.22 -12.81 1.10
CA ASP A 218 9.31 -13.57 1.71
C ASP A 218 10.65 -12.83 1.58
N ALA A 219 11.47 -12.86 2.63
CA ALA A 219 12.81 -12.30 2.70
C ALA A 219 13.84 -13.18 1.96
N THR A 220 13.62 -13.43 0.67
CA THR A 220 14.56 -14.20 -0.15
C THR A 220 15.83 -13.36 -0.44
N PRO A 221 16.96 -13.98 -0.82
CA PRO A 221 18.18 -13.23 -1.15
C PRO A 221 17.97 -12.15 -2.22
N GLY A 222 17.19 -12.44 -3.28
CA GLY A 222 16.89 -11.46 -4.34
C GLY A 222 16.09 -10.26 -3.83
N VAL A 223 15.19 -10.51 -2.87
CA VAL A 223 14.37 -9.47 -2.23
C VAL A 223 15.22 -8.59 -1.34
N LEU A 224 16.05 -9.20 -0.49
CA LEU A 224 16.96 -8.45 0.38
C LEU A 224 17.92 -7.60 -0.43
N ASN A 225 18.46 -8.13 -1.54
CA ASN A 225 19.30 -7.36 -2.46
C ASN A 225 18.54 -6.15 -3.06
N PHE A 226 17.30 -6.37 -3.52
CA PHE A 226 16.47 -5.28 -4.05
C PHE A 226 16.24 -4.18 -3.01
N ILE A 227 15.85 -4.55 -1.79
CA ILE A 227 15.52 -3.60 -0.70
C ILE A 227 16.78 -2.84 -0.26
N GLN A 228 17.95 -3.49 -0.26
CA GLN A 228 19.23 -2.85 0.05
C GLN A 228 19.76 -1.97 -1.09
N GLY A 229 19.08 -1.96 -2.24
CA GLY A 229 19.53 -1.25 -3.43
C GLY A 229 20.80 -1.82 -4.05
N ALA A 230 21.15 -3.07 -3.73
CA ALA A 230 22.19 -3.79 -4.45
C ALA A 230 21.75 -4.00 -5.89
N GLU A 231 22.60 -3.64 -6.85
CA GLU A 231 22.33 -3.95 -8.26
C GLU A 231 22.19 -5.46 -8.44
N PRO A 232 21.24 -5.92 -9.30
CA PRO A 232 21.14 -7.34 -9.61
C PRO A 232 22.40 -7.78 -10.38
N GLY A 233 23.36 -8.34 -9.64
CA GLY A 233 24.50 -9.11 -10.17
C GLY A 233 25.47 -8.33 -11.06
N VAL A 234 26.57 -7.89 -10.46
CA VAL A 234 27.90 -8.05 -11.08
C VAL A 234 28.48 -9.37 -10.59
#